data_AF-A0A399IAB4-F1
#
_entry.id   AF-A0A399IAB4-F1
#
_cell.length_a   1.000
_cell.length_b   1.000
_cell.length_c   1.000
_cell.angle_alpha   90.00
_cell.angle_beta   90.00
_cell.angle_gamma   90.00
#
_symmetry.space_group_name_H-M   'P 1'
#
loop_
_entity.id
_entity.type
_entity.pdbx_description
1 polymer ?
#
loop_
_entity_poly.entity_id
_entity_poly.type
_entity_poly.pdbx_seq_one_letter_code
_entity_poly.pdbx_strand_id
1 'polypeptide(L)' 'MKRRLNEDYYFWCCDWCDTENLVLWAGLQEGPSCGACHRPMPLSHMTVASAGEATPAGWH' A
#
# COMPACT_ATOMS: atom_id res chain seq x y z
N MET A 1 -2.76 20.11 -22.34
CA MET A 1 -2.68 18.72 -21.83
C MET A 1 -3.47 18.61 -20.54
N LYS A 2 -4.67 18.01 -20.59
CA LYS A 2 -5.45 17.71 -19.39
C LYS A 2 -4.89 16.41 -18.82
N ARG A 3 -3.95 16.49 -17.88
CA ARG A 3 -3.42 15.31 -17.18
C ARG A 3 -4.58 14.69 -16.40
N ARG A 4 -5.16 13.59 -16.90
CA ARG A 4 -6.07 12.75 -16.11
C ARG A 4 -5.20 11.99 -15.13
N LEU A 5 -4.96 12.59 -13.96
CA LEU A 5 -4.01 12.12 -12.96
C LEU A 5 -4.64 11.21 -11.90
N ASN A 6 -5.95 11.00 -11.92
CA ASN A 6 -6.66 10.62 -10.70
C ASN A 6 -7.38 9.28 -10.72
N GLU A 7 -7.46 8.58 -11.85
CA GLU A 7 -8.25 7.34 -11.93
C GLU A 7 -7.37 6.08 -11.73
N ASP A 8 -6.07 6.16 -12.08
CA ASP A 8 -5.16 5.00 -12.06
C ASP A 8 -4.09 5.05 -10.96
N TYR A 9 -4.20 5.97 -10.01
CA TYR A 9 -3.24 6.10 -8.93
C TYR A 9 -3.87 5.84 -7.56
N TYR A 10 -3.14 5.11 -6.75
CA TYR A 10 -3.47 4.76 -5.38
C TYR A 10 -2.56 5.51 -4.42
N PHE A 11 -3.15 6.22 -3.46
CA PHE A 11 -2.44 6.92 -2.41
C PHE A 11 -2.42 6.07 -1.14
N TRP A 12 -1.24 5.95 -0.51
CA TRP A 12 -1.12 5.32 0.79
C TRP A 12 -0.08 6.01 1.67
N CYS A 13 -0.35 6.05 2.97
CA CYS A 13 0.63 6.51 3.96
C CYS A 13 1.44 5.31 4.44
N CYS A 14 2.76 5.47 4.51
CA CYS A 14 3.63 4.44 5.06
C CYS A 14 3.55 4.44 6.59
N ASP A 15 3.15 3.32 7.19
CA ASP A 15 3.00 3.16 8.66
C ASP A 15 4.31 3.32 9.46
N TRP A 16 5.46 3.34 8.78
CA TRP A 16 6.78 3.38 9.44
C TRP A 16 7.40 4.77 9.50
N CYS A 17 7.14 5.61 8.50
CA CYS A 17 7.81 6.91 8.36
C CYS A 17 6.84 8.03 7.94
N ASP A 18 5.53 7.76 8.00
CA ASP A 18 4.43 8.69 7.73
C ASP A 18 4.51 9.38 6.36
N THR A 19 5.29 8.80 5.43
CA THR A 19 5.45 9.35 4.08
C THR A 19 4.23 8.99 3.24
N GLU A 20 3.69 9.99 2.56
CA GLU A 20 2.66 9.82 1.53
C GLU A 20 3.29 9.25 0.27
N ASN A 21 2.80 8.09 -0.16
CA ASN A 21 3.27 7.41 -1.36
C ASN A 21 2.16 7.37 -2.40
N LEU A 22 2.57 7.55 -3.65
CA LEU A 22 1.71 7.49 -4.82
C LEU A 22 2.16 6.32 -5.70
N VAL A 23 1.27 5.35 -5.92
CA VAL A 23 1.55 4.18 -6.74
C VAL A 23 0.53 4.06 -7.87
N LEU A 24 0.96 3.65 -9.05
CA LEU A 24 0.04 3.26 -10.13
C LEU A 24 -0.75 2.01 -9.70
N TRP A 25 -2.07 2.00 -9.88
CA TRP A 25 -2.92 0.85 -9.61
C TRP A 25 -2.40 -0.43 -10.28
N ALA A 26 -1.85 -0.31 -11.50
CA ALA A 26 -1.20 -1.41 -12.21
C ALA A 26 -0.01 -2.02 -11.45
N GLY A 27 0.78 -1.20 -10.76
CA GLY A 27 1.94 -1.64 -9.95
C GLY A 27 1.58 -2.03 -8.52
N LEU A 28 0.33 -1.82 -8.09
CA LEU A 28 -0.14 -2.23 -6.77
C LEU A 28 -0.07 -3.76 -6.61
N GLN A 29 -0.35 -4.49 -7.70
CA GLN A 29 -0.32 -5.95 -7.75
C GLN A 29 1.09 -6.54 -7.57
N GLU A 30 2.14 -5.76 -7.84
CA GLU A 30 3.53 -6.19 -7.75
C GLU A 30 4.11 -6.02 -6.33
N GLY A 31 3.40 -5.33 -5.44
CA GLY A 31 3.87 -5.04 -4.08
C GLY A 31 4.76 -3.79 -4.05
N PRO A 32 4.18 -2.57 -4.11
CA PRO A 32 4.97 -1.34 -4.09
C PRO A 32 5.71 -1.16 -2.77
N SER A 33 6.82 -0.42 -2.82
CA SER A 33 7.59 -0.01 -1.66
C SER A 33 7.50 1.49 -1.44
N CYS A 34 7.72 1.92 -0.19
CA CYS A 34 7.77 3.32 0.14
C CYS A 34 8.98 4.00 -0.53
N GLY A 35 8.76 5.14 -1.19
CA GLY A 35 9.82 5.91 -1.84
C GLY A 35 10.83 6.54 -0.88
N ALA A 36 10.52 6.63 0.42
CA ALA A 36 11.41 7.21 1.44
C ALA A 36 12.17 6.15 2.24
N CYS A 37 11.46 5.19 2.83
CA CYS A 37 12.09 4.18 3.71
C CYS A 37 12.34 2.83 3.02
N HIS A 38 11.95 2.70 1.75
CA HIS A 38 12.09 1.49 0.92
C HIS A 38 11.42 0.23 1.50
N ARG A 39 10.57 0.37 2.52
CA ARG A 39 9.82 -0.75 3.08
C ARG A 39 8.65 -1.14 2.16
N PRO A 40 8.35 -2.43 2.02
CA PRO A 40 7.21 -2.89 1.23
C PRO A 40 5.88 -2.44 1.86
N MET A 41 4.88 -2.24 1.02
CA MET A 41 3.51 -1.96 1.45
C MET A 41 2.93 -3.16 2.21
N PRO A 42 2.37 -2.95 3.42
CA PRO A 42 1.78 -4.04 4.18
C PRO A 42 0.54 -4.57 3.45
N LEU A 43 0.51 -5.89 3.27
CA LEU A 43 -0.56 -6.62 2.56
C LEU A 43 -1.94 -6.44 3.20
N SER A 44 -2.02 -6.01 4.47
CA SER A 44 -3.26 -5.71 5.19
C SER A 44 -4.09 -4.62 4.52
N HIS A 45 -3.47 -3.73 3.72
CA HIS A 45 -4.18 -2.70 2.97
C HIS A 45 -4.66 -3.19 1.59
N MET A 46 -4.14 -4.32 1.10
CA MET A 46 -4.54 -4.90 -0.20
C MET A 46 -5.75 -5.83 -0.08
N THR A 47 -6.12 -6.24 1.14
CA THR A 47 -7.23 -7.16 1.41
C THR A 47 -8.59 -6.45 1.36
N VAL A 48 -8.97 -5.88 0.21
CA VAL A 48 -10.39 -5.57 -0.08
C VAL A 48 -11.07 -6.66 -0.90
N ALA A 49 -10.37 -7.75 -1.21
CA ALA A 49 -10.96 -8.94 -1.80
C ALA A 49 -10.38 -10.20 -1.16
N SER A 50 -11.19 -10.85 -0.33
CA SER A 50 -11.06 -12.24 0.17
C SER A 50 -10.38 -12.43 1.52
N ALA A 51 -11.23 -12.54 2.55
CA ALA A 51 -11.22 -13.53 3.62
C ALA A 51 -9.92 -13.84 4.39
N GLY A 52 -9.99 -13.65 5.71
CA GLY A 52 -9.25 -14.46 6.67
C GLY A 52 -8.50 -13.65 7.72
N GLU A 53 -9.05 -13.62 8.93
CA GLU A 53 -8.36 -13.28 10.17
C GLU A 53 -6.91 -13.82 10.20
N ALA A 54 -5.95 -12.93 10.41
CA ALA A 54 -4.65 -13.28 10.96
C ALA A 54 -4.44 -12.43 12.21
N THR A 55 -4.99 -12.91 13.31
CA THR A 55 -4.71 -12.47 14.68
C THR A 55 -3.20 -12.49 14.93
N PRO A 56 -2.56 -11.42 15.43
CA PRO A 56 -1.20 -11.54 15.94
C PRO A 56 -1.24 -12.27 17.27
N ALA A 57 -0.88 -13.56 17.23
CA ALA A 57 -0.62 -14.34 18.43
C ALA A 57 0.74 -13.96 19.03
N GLY A 58 0.74 -13.68 20.33
CA GLY A 58 1.85 -14.00 21.22
C GLY A 58 2.68 -12.83 21.73
N TRP A 59 2.29 -12.31 22.90
CA TRP A 59 3.25 -11.81 23.89
C TRP A 59 3.51 -12.96 24.85
N HIS A 60 4.78 -13.35 25.02
CA HIS A 60 5.28 -14.21 26.09
C HIS A 60 6.66 -13.73 26.49
#